data_AF-A0A920TP90-F1
#
_entry.id   AF-A0A920TP90-F1
#
_cell.length_a   1.000
_cell.length_b   1.000
_cell.length_c   1.000
_cell.angle_alpha   90.00
_cell.angle_beta   90.00
_cell.angle_gamma   90.00
#
_symmetry.space_group_name_H-M   'P 1'
#
loop_
_entity.id
_entity.type
_entity.pdbx_description
1 polymer ?
#
loop_
_entity_poly.entity_id
_entity_poly.type
_entity_poly.pdbx_seq_one_letter_code
_entity_poly.pdbx_strand_id
1 'polypeptide(L)'
;MTGNVDSNVRPDPDQILVKIADYVLDKNIESKEALTTARYCLMDTLGCGLLALTFDDCKNLLGPYVENTKFPTECEYLVQNTYLIQ
;
A
#
# COMPACT_ATOMS: atom_id res chain seq x y z
N MET A 1 9.06 6.69 50.33
CA MET A 1 8.81 5.61 49.35
C MET A 1 7.61 6.02 48.50
N THR A 2 7.78 7.00 47.62
CA THR A 2 6.71 7.46 46.73
C THR A 2 6.78 6.59 45.48
N GLY A 3 5.91 5.57 45.43
CA GLY A 3 5.83 4.68 44.28
C GLY A 3 5.27 5.42 43.08
N ASN A 4 6.09 5.57 42.04
CA ASN A 4 5.64 6.02 40.72
C ASN A 4 4.77 4.89 40.12
N VAL A 5 3.48 4.89 40.45
CA VAL A 5 2.48 4.13 39.70
C VAL A 5 2.07 4.99 38.52
N ASP A 6 2.81 4.84 37.41
CA ASP A 6 2.31 5.29 36.11
C ASP A 6 1.01 4.52 35.83
N SER A 7 -0.10 5.24 35.67
CA SER A 7 -1.39 4.61 35.38
C SER A 7 -1.27 3.85 34.06
N ASN A 8 -1.53 2.53 34.05
CA ASN A 8 -1.56 1.69 32.85
C ASN A 8 -2.81 1.95 31.96
N VAL A 9 -3.29 3.19 31.95
CA VAL A 9 -4.41 3.63 31.11
C VAL A 9 -3.81 4.06 29.78
N ARG A 10 -4.18 3.35 28.72
CA ARG A 10 -3.74 3.71 27.37
C ARG A 10 -4.29 5.10 27.01
N PRO A 11 -3.43 6.06 26.65
CA PRO A 11 -3.89 7.37 26.20
C PRO A 11 -4.60 7.26 24.85
N ASP A 12 -5.48 8.22 24.58
CA ASP A 12 -6.17 8.33 23.30
C ASP A 12 -5.19 8.59 22.14
N PRO A 13 -5.55 8.23 20.89
CA PRO A 13 -4.73 8.51 19.72
C PRO A 13 -4.51 10.02 19.50
N ASP A 14 -3.36 10.38 18.94
CA ASP A 14 -3.07 11.77 18.57
C ASP A 14 -4.13 12.36 17.65
N GLN A 15 -4.51 13.61 17.91
CA GLN A 15 -5.58 14.28 17.16
C GLN A 15 -5.33 14.36 15.65
N ILE A 16 -4.07 14.40 15.21
CA ILE A 16 -3.73 14.38 13.77
C ILE A 16 -4.09 13.02 13.15
N LEU A 17 -3.82 11.92 13.86
CA LEU A 17 -4.15 10.58 13.39
C LEU A 17 -5.66 10.39 13.33
N VAL A 18 -6.39 10.89 14.33
CA VAL A 18 -7.87 10.89 14.33
C VAL A 18 -8.41 11.63 13.12
N LYS A 19 -7.91 12.85 12.82
CA LYS A 19 -8.36 13.63 11.66
C LYS A 19 -8.11 12.93 10.31
N ILE A 20 -6.98 12.23 10.17
CA ILE A 20 -6.70 11.46 8.95
C ILE A 20 -7.68 10.29 8.85
N ALA A 21 -7.92 9.57 9.94
CA ALA A 21 -8.85 8.45 9.97
C ALA A 21 -10.28 8.91 9.62
N ASP A 22 -10.76 9.98 10.24
CA ASP A 22 -12.09 10.54 9.98
C ASP A 22 -12.23 10.98 8.51
N TYR A 23 -11.20 11.60 7.94
CA TYR A 23 -11.20 11.97 6.52
C TYR A 23 -11.27 10.74 5.61
N VAL A 24 -10.49 9.69 5.89
CA VAL A 24 -10.46 8.48 5.05
C VAL A 24 -11.78 7.70 5.15
N LEU A 25 -12.41 7.66 6.32
CA LEU A 25 -13.63 6.89 6.56
C LEU A 25 -14.90 7.61 6.07
N ASP A 26 -15.03 8.90 6.37
CA ASP A 26 -16.32 9.59 6.25
C ASP A 26 -16.39 10.57 5.07
N LYS A 27 -15.25 10.93 4.46
CA LYS A 27 -15.26 11.93 3.37
C LYS A 27 -15.74 11.32 2.06
N ASN A 28 -16.89 11.79 1.58
CA ASN A 28 -17.29 11.55 0.19
C ASN A 28 -16.60 12.54 -0.78
N ILE A 29 -16.04 12.02 -1.88
CA ILE A 29 -15.39 12.80 -2.95
C ILE A 29 -16.34 12.85 -4.16
N GLU A 30 -16.93 14.02 -4.43
CA GLU A 30 -17.88 14.20 -5.53
C GLU A 30 -17.30 14.96 -6.74
N SER A 31 -16.02 15.36 -6.67
CA SER A 31 -15.37 16.10 -7.75
C SER A 31 -15.11 15.20 -8.97
N LYS A 32 -15.88 15.43 -10.04
CA LYS A 32 -15.70 14.75 -11.32
C LYS A 32 -14.31 14.97 -11.91
N GLU A 33 -13.76 16.18 -11.76
CA GLU A 33 -12.41 16.51 -12.21
C GLU A 33 -11.37 15.69 -11.44
N ALA A 34 -11.48 15.61 -10.10
CA ALA A 34 -10.57 14.81 -9.29
C ALA A 34 -10.59 13.32 -9.69
N LEU A 35 -11.78 12.74 -9.90
CA LEU A 35 -11.92 11.35 -10.34
C LEU A 35 -11.39 11.11 -11.76
N THR A 36 -11.59 12.08 -12.66
CA THR A 36 -11.08 12.00 -14.04
C THR A 36 -9.56 12.06 -14.05
N THR A 37 -8.96 12.96 -13.28
CA THR A 37 -7.51 13.08 -13.14
C THR A 37 -6.91 11.86 -12.45
N ALA A 38 -7.56 11.31 -11.42
CA ALA A 38 -7.13 10.08 -10.76
C ALA A 38 -7.08 8.90 -11.74
N ARG A 39 -8.03 8.80 -12.67
CA ARG A 39 -8.02 7.80 -13.75
C ARG A 39 -6.80 7.96 -14.66
N TYR A 40 -6.44 9.19 -15.04
CA TYR A 40 -5.24 9.42 -15.84
C TYR A 40 -3.95 9.13 -15.05
N CYS A 41 -3.90 9.51 -13.78
CA CYS A 41 -2.78 9.19 -12.90
C CYS A 41 -2.59 7.67 -12.74
N LEU A 42 -3.68 6.92 -12.65
CA LEU A 42 -3.64 5.45 -12.64
C LEU A 42 -3.04 4.89 -13.95
N MET A 43 -3.49 5.38 -15.10
CA MET A 43 -2.96 4.96 -16.41
C MET A 43 -1.47 5.26 -16.54
N ASP A 44 -1.04 6.45 -16.10
CA ASP A 44 0.37 6.86 -16.11
C ASP A 44 1.22 5.98 -15.18
N THR A 45 0.76 5.75 -13.95
CA THR A 45 1.47 4.91 -12.97
C THR A 45 1.64 3.48 -13.48
N LEU A 46 0.58 2.89 -14.06
CA LEU A 46 0.67 1.56 -14.66
C LEU A 46 1.59 1.54 -15.87
N GLY A 47 1.54 2.55 -16.73
CA GLY A 47 2.44 2.68 -17.88
C GLY A 47 3.91 2.72 -17.46
N CYS A 48 4.25 3.55 -16.47
CA CYS A 48 5.58 3.63 -15.88
C CYS A 48 6.02 2.29 -15.25
N GLY A 49 5.12 1.64 -14.51
CA GLY A 49 5.40 0.34 -13.87
C GLY A 49 5.67 -0.77 -14.89
N LEU A 50 4.88 -0.85 -15.97
CA LEU A 50 5.09 -1.83 -17.05
C LEU A 50 6.39 -1.56 -17.83
N LEU A 51 6.73 -0.29 -18.07
CA LEU A 51 7.99 0.08 -18.69
C LEU A 51 9.19 -0.29 -17.79
N ALA A 52 9.07 -0.16 -16.47
CA ALA A 52 10.13 -0.54 -15.54
C ALA A 52 10.51 -2.04 -15.64
N LEU A 53 9.57 -2.90 -16.07
CA LEU A 53 9.83 -4.33 -16.29
C LEU A 53 10.77 -4.61 -17.47
N THR A 54 11.09 -3.63 -18.32
CA THR A 54 12.11 -3.81 -19.37
C THR A 54 13.54 -3.61 -18.87
N PHE A 55 13.73 -3.22 -17.61
CA PHE A 55 15.03 -2.98 -17.00
C PHE A 55 15.39 -4.09 -16.01
N ASP A 56 16.49 -4.80 -16.27
CA ASP A 56 16.91 -5.95 -15.45
C ASP A 56 17.20 -5.55 -13.99
N ASP A 57 17.80 -4.38 -13.76
CA ASP A 57 18.04 -3.86 -12.41
C ASP A 57 16.75 -3.71 -11.59
N CYS A 58 15.64 -3.35 -12.24
CA CYS A 58 14.34 -3.22 -11.58
C CYS A 58 13.68 -4.59 -11.38
N LYS A 59 13.70 -5.44 -12.42
CA LYS A 59 13.11 -6.79 -12.36
C LYS A 59 13.72 -7.66 -11.27
N ASN A 60 15.03 -7.55 -11.04
CA ASN A 60 15.75 -8.37 -10.07
C ASN A 60 15.35 -8.10 -8.61
N LEU A 61 14.63 -7.00 -8.34
CA LEU A 61 14.10 -6.66 -7.02
C LEU A 61 12.68 -7.18 -6.79
N LEU A 62 12.04 -7.75 -7.80
CA LEU A 62 10.66 -8.22 -7.74
C LEU A 62 10.59 -9.72 -7.40
N GLY A 63 9.45 -10.15 -6.85
CA GLY A 63 9.18 -11.54 -6.51
C GLY A 63 9.21 -11.81 -5.01
N PRO A 64 8.92 -13.05 -4.59
CA PRO A 64 8.94 -13.41 -3.19
C PRO A 64 10.38 -13.41 -2.64
N TYR A 65 10.55 -12.99 -1.38
CA TYR A 65 11.86 -13.03 -0.71
C TYR A 65 12.43 -14.46 -0.62
N VAL A 66 11.55 -15.47 -0.53
CA VAL A 66 11.91 -16.89 -0.56
C VAL A 66 11.34 -17.50 -1.83
N GLU A 67 12.21 -18.11 -2.63
CA GLU A 67 11.82 -18.82 -3.86
C GLU A 67 10.75 -19.90 -3.58
N ASN A 68 9.82 -20.09 -4.52
CA ASN A 68 8.73 -21.06 -4.43
C ASN A 68 7.75 -20.86 -3.26
N THR A 69 7.69 -19.67 -2.67
CA THR A 69 6.67 -19.33 -1.66
C THR A 69 5.26 -19.47 -2.25
N LYS A 70 4.42 -20.30 -1.62
CA LYS A 70 3.01 -20.47 -2.00
C LYS A 70 2.12 -19.60 -1.14
N PHE A 71 1.25 -18.83 -1.78
CA PHE A 71 0.24 -18.02 -1.11
C PHE A 71 -1.13 -18.73 -1.19
N PRO A 72 -2.01 -18.53 -0.20
CA PRO A 72 -3.43 -18.86 -0.36
C PRO A 72 -3.99 -18.16 -1.61
N THR A 73 -4.98 -18.79 -2.26
CA THR A 73 -5.53 -18.41 -3.58
C THR A 73 -5.92 -16.94 -3.73
N GLU A 74 -6.22 -16.25 -2.63
CA GLU A 74 -6.61 -14.83 -2.62
C GLU A 74 -5.43 -13.87 -2.89
N CYS A 75 -4.20 -14.26 -2.55
CA CYS A 75 -2.99 -13.44 -2.76
C CYS A 75 -2.13 -13.95 -3.94
N GLU A 76 -2.57 -15.01 -4.61
CA GLU A 76 -1.76 -15.78 -5.56
C GLU A 76 -1.54 -15.04 -6.89
N TYR A 77 -2.46 -14.17 -7.30
CA TYR A 77 -2.47 -13.51 -8.61
C TYR A 77 -1.30 -12.56 -8.90
N LEU A 78 -0.65 -12.01 -7.87
CA LEU A 78 0.48 -11.08 -8.06
C LEU A 78 1.86 -11.74 -7.96
N VAL A 79 1.94 -12.98 -7.48
CA VAL A 79 3.21 -13.63 -7.15
C VAL A 79 3.58 -14.75 -8.12
N GLN A 80 2.58 -15.41 -8.73
CA GLN A 80 2.87 -16.60 -9.53
C GLN A 80 3.62 -16.35 -10.84
N ASN A 81 3.62 -15.11 -11.34
CA ASN A 81 4.20 -14.84 -12.66
C ASN A 81 5.53 -14.10 -12.64
N THR A 82 6.16 -13.91 -11.48
CA THR A 82 7.47 -13.24 -11.43
C THR A 82 8.59 -14.07 -12.07
N TYR A 83 8.41 -15.39 -12.20
CA TYR A 83 9.31 -16.27 -12.94
C TYR A 83 9.15 -16.21 -14.47
N LEU A 84 8.08 -15.64 -15.02
CA LEU A 84 7.91 -15.46 -16.48
C LEU A 84 8.44 -14.11 -17.00
N ILE A 85 8.76 -13.19 -16.10
CA ILE A 85 9.33 -11.87 -16.43
C ILE A 85 10.85 -11.79 -16.23
N GLN A 86 11.45 -12.76 -15.54
CA GLN A 86 12.90 -13.00 -15.53
C GLN A 86 13.29 -13.87 -16.72
#